data_AF-A0A1F9Q4P3-F1
#
_entry.id   AF-A0A1F9Q4P3-F1
#
_cell.length_a   1.000
_cell.length_b   1.000
_cell.length_c   1.000
_cell.angle_alpha   90.00
_cell.angle_beta   90.00
_cell.angle_gamma   90.00
#
_symmetry.space_group_name_H-M   'P 1'
#
loop_
_entity.id
_entity.type
_entity.pdbx_description
1 polymer ?
#
loop_
_entity_poly.entity_id
_entity_poly.type
_entity_poly.pdbx_seq_one_letter_code
_entity_poly.pdbx_strand_id
1 'polypeptide(L)'
;MFDNDDFFSPKDPGLPELDCLGCGWCCLDNPCEVSHTVYGYTPRCPALEWTGVRYVCALVVRPEPGVDLGPLFVGQGCCARHNAWRGDVKERD
;
A
#
# COMPACT_ATOMS: atom_id res chain seq x y z
N MET A 1 11.53 19.80 23.93
CA MET A 1 10.41 19.89 22.98
C MET A 1 10.72 18.80 21.98
N PHE A 2 10.06 17.65 22.10
CA PHE A 2 10.41 16.47 21.31
C PHE A 2 9.84 16.65 19.91
N ASP A 3 10.71 16.84 18.93
CA ASP A 3 10.38 16.67 17.51
C ASP A 3 10.02 15.19 17.29
N ASN A 4 8.72 14.89 17.36
CA ASN A 4 8.12 13.60 17.01
C ASN A 4 8.12 13.44 15.49
N ASP A 5 9.31 13.38 14.90
CA ASP A 5 9.52 12.97 13.50
C ASP A 5 10.08 11.53 13.45
N ASP A 6 9.58 10.63 14.30
CA ASP A 6 9.79 9.18 14.16
C ASP A 6 8.85 8.61 13.08
N PHE A 7 9.16 9.05 11.86
CA PHE A 7 9.42 8.20 10.70
C PHE A 7 9.15 6.71 10.96
N PHE A 8 8.02 6.21 10.46
CA PHE A 8 7.72 4.78 10.37
C PHE A 8 8.94 4.00 9.90
N SER A 9 9.73 3.47 10.84
CA SER A 9 10.84 2.60 10.56
C SER A 9 10.23 1.24 10.25
N PRO A 10 10.50 0.63 9.09
CA PRO A 10 9.86 -0.64 8.67
C PRO A 10 10.13 -1.84 9.61
N LYS A 11 10.83 -1.63 10.72
CA LYS A 11 11.33 -2.64 11.65
C LYS A 11 10.87 -2.49 13.09
N ASP A 12 10.04 -1.52 13.45
CA ASP A 12 9.56 -1.40 14.83
C ASP A 12 8.59 -2.56 15.15
N PRO A 13 9.00 -3.55 15.97
CA PRO A 13 8.14 -4.65 16.34
C PRO A 13 7.13 -4.10 17.36
N GLY A 14 5.89 -3.87 16.93
CA GLY A 14 4.85 -3.32 17.80
C GLY A 14 3.93 -2.28 17.13
N LEU A 15 4.16 -1.94 15.86
CA LEU A 15 3.19 -1.15 15.11
C LEU A 15 1.87 -1.95 14.96
N PRO A 16 0.72 -1.30 15.19
CA PRO A 16 -0.57 -1.98 15.02
C PRO A 16 -0.72 -2.45 13.57
N GLU A 17 -1.37 -3.60 13.38
CA GLU A 17 -1.85 -3.98 12.05
C GLU A 17 -2.79 -2.87 11.56
N LEU A 18 -2.41 -2.23 10.46
CA LEU A 18 -3.20 -1.14 9.87
C LEU A 18 -4.02 -1.66 8.71
N ASP A 19 -5.30 -1.32 8.71
CA ASP A 19 -6.17 -1.66 7.60
C ASP A 19 -5.86 -0.79 6.38
N CYS A 20 -5.79 -1.43 5.21
CA CYS A 20 -5.79 -0.70 3.95
C CYS A 20 -7.15 -0.04 3.73
N LEU A 21 -7.16 1.29 3.62
CA LEU A 21 -8.36 2.09 3.34
C LEU A 21 -8.74 2.11 1.85
N GLY A 22 -7.90 1.51 0.99
CA GLY A 22 -8.17 1.42 -0.44
C GLY A 22 -8.08 2.76 -1.17
N CYS A 23 -7.21 3.66 -0.73
CA CYS A 23 -6.99 4.96 -1.41
C CYS A 23 -6.26 4.82 -2.75
N GLY A 24 -5.51 3.73 -2.97
CA GLY A 24 -4.79 3.45 -4.22
C GLY A 24 -3.37 4.01 -4.32
N TRP A 25 -2.91 4.83 -3.36
CA TRP A 25 -1.61 5.55 -3.44
C TRP A 25 -0.40 4.62 -3.64
N CYS A 26 -0.31 3.55 -2.85
CA CYS A 26 0.77 2.56 -2.95
C CYS A 26 0.74 1.71 -4.23
N CYS A 27 -0.27 1.87 -5.08
CA CYS A 27 -0.39 1.10 -6.32
C CYS A 27 -0.39 1.98 -7.57
N LEU A 28 -0.88 3.22 -7.48
CA LEU A 28 -0.89 4.16 -8.61
C LEU A 28 0.35 5.06 -8.65
N ASP A 29 0.91 5.42 -7.50
CA ASP A 29 1.99 6.42 -7.39
C ASP A 29 3.32 5.78 -7.00
N ASN A 30 3.31 4.85 -6.04
CA ASN A 30 4.51 4.17 -5.54
C ASN A 30 4.31 2.66 -5.42
N PRO A 31 4.38 1.89 -6.53
CA PRO A 31 4.28 0.44 -6.49
C PRO A 31 5.30 -0.18 -5.53
N CYS A 32 4.87 -1.22 -4.80
CA CYS A 32 5.71 -1.91 -3.83
C CYS A 32 6.71 -2.89 -4.50
N GLU A 33 7.74 -3.29 -3.74
CA GLU A 33 8.74 -4.25 -4.20
C GLU A 33 8.12 -5.59 -4.63
N VAL A 34 7.09 -6.08 -3.92
CA VAL A 34 6.38 -7.32 -4.31
C VAL A 34 5.74 -7.18 -5.69
N SER A 35 5.13 -6.03 -5.99
CA SER A 35 4.60 -5.76 -7.34
C SER A 35 5.72 -5.78 -8.38
N HIS A 36 6.89 -5.22 -8.06
CA HIS A 36 8.02 -5.23 -8.98
C HIS A 36 8.59 -6.63 -9.20
N THR A 37 8.60 -7.48 -8.18
CA THR A 37 9.03 -8.88 -8.30
C THR A 37 8.05 -9.69 -9.17
N VAL A 38 6.74 -9.51 -8.98
CA VAL A 38 5.72 -10.30 -9.68
C VAL A 38 5.46 -9.80 -11.10
N TYR A 39 5.37 -8.48 -11.30
CA TYR A 39 4.94 -7.89 -12.58
C TYR A 39 6.03 -7.08 -13.29
N GLY A 40 7.19 -6.85 -12.67
CA GLY A 40 8.22 -5.95 -13.18
C GLY A 40 7.98 -4.48 -12.84
N TYR A 41 8.87 -3.61 -13.35
CA TYR A 41 8.78 -2.17 -13.14
C TYR A 41 7.72 -1.54 -14.06
N THR A 42 6.54 -1.31 -13.50
CA THR A 42 5.43 -0.63 -14.19
C THR A 42 5.08 0.68 -13.49
N PRO A 43 4.56 1.70 -14.22
CA PRO A 43 4.17 2.98 -13.62
C PRO A 43 2.96 2.84 -12.69
N ARG A 44 2.11 1.84 -12.91
CA ARG A 44 0.97 1.47 -12.05
C ARG A 44 1.01 -0.03 -11.80
N CYS A 45 0.73 -0.43 -10.55
CA CYS A 45 0.69 -1.82 -10.13
C CYS A 45 -0.47 -2.56 -10.84
N PRO A 46 -0.22 -3.65 -11.59
CA PRO A 46 -1.28 -4.39 -12.28
C PRO A 46 -2.25 -5.12 -11.35
N ALA A 47 -1.87 -5.33 -10.09
CA ALA A 47 -2.75 -5.92 -9.08
C ALA A 47 -3.76 -4.93 -8.48
N LEU A 48 -3.77 -3.67 -8.92
CA LEU A 48 -4.72 -2.69 -8.43
C LEU A 48 -6.08 -2.86 -9.08
N GLU A 49 -7.12 -3.06 -8.26
CA GLU A 49 -8.49 -3.19 -8.73
C GLU A 49 -9.39 -2.16 -8.04
N TRP A 50 -10.21 -1.46 -8.80
CA TRP A 50 -11.26 -0.60 -8.25
C TRP A 50 -12.53 -1.43 -8.00
N THR A 51 -13.11 -1.31 -6.81
CA THR A 51 -14.32 -2.05 -6.40
C THR A 51 -15.63 -1.28 -6.63
N GLY A 52 -15.56 -0.07 -7.18
CA GLY A 52 -16.69 0.88 -7.22
C GLY A 52 -16.74 1.83 -6.02
N VAL A 53 -16.09 1.47 -4.90
CA VAL A 53 -16.05 2.30 -3.67
C VAL A 53 -14.65 2.55 -3.14
N ARG A 54 -13.72 1.62 -3.37
CA ARG A 54 -12.31 1.73 -2.95
C ARG A 54 -11.41 0.86 -3.82
N TYR A 55 -10.11 1.09 -3.76
CA TYR A 55 -9.12 0.20 -4.34
C TYR A 55 -8.86 -1.03 -3.47
N VAL A 56 -8.56 -2.16 -4.12
CA VAL A 56 -8.06 -3.39 -3.51
C VAL A 56 -6.82 -3.87 -4.24
N CYS A 57 -5.92 -4.52 -3.51
CA CYS A 57 -4.71 -5.13 -4.07
C CYS A 57 -4.97 -6.63 -4.27
N ALA A 58 -4.95 -7.08 -5.52
CA ALA A 58 -5.16 -8.48 -5.87
C ALA A 58 -4.12 -9.41 -5.23
N LEU A 59 -2.87 -8.97 -5.04
CA LEU A 59 -1.84 -9.75 -4.33
C LEU A 59 -2.21 -10.02 -2.86
N VAL A 60 -2.97 -9.12 -2.23
CA VAL A 60 -3.46 -9.29 -0.85
C VAL A 60 -4.74 -10.13 -0.83
N VAL A 61 -5.67 -9.86 -1.74
CA VAL A 61 -6.98 -10.53 -1.77
C VAL A 61 -6.87 -11.97 -2.28
N ARG A 62 -5.95 -12.21 -3.22
CA ARG A 62 -5.71 -13.51 -3.88
C ARG A 62 -4.20 -13.79 -3.84
N PRO A 63 -3.66 -14.15 -2.67
CA PRO A 63 -2.23 -14.39 -2.52
C PRO A 63 -1.78 -15.58 -3.37
N GLU A 64 -0.71 -15.40 -4.14
CA GLU A 64 -0.09 -16.48 -4.90
C GLU A 64 0.82 -17.32 -3.99
N PRO A 65 0.75 -18.67 -4.08
CA PRO A 65 1.63 -19.54 -3.30
C PRO A 65 3.11 -19.22 -3.53
N GLY A 66 3.86 -19.04 -2.44
CA GLY A 66 5.31 -18.79 -2.48
C GLY A 66 5.72 -17.32 -2.65
N VAL A 67 4.77 -16.38 -2.73
CA VAL A 67 5.05 -14.94 -2.70
C VAL A 67 5.06 -14.46 -1.25
N ASP A 68 6.17 -13.84 -0.83
CA ASP A 68 6.25 -13.16 0.47
C ASP A 68 5.53 -11.81 0.41
N LEU A 69 4.45 -11.70 1.18
CA LEU A 69 3.63 -10.49 1.28
C LEU A 69 4.00 -9.59 2.46
N GLY A 70 4.92 -10.02 3.34
CA GLY A 70 5.43 -9.20 4.45
C GLY A 70 5.91 -7.80 4.00
N PRO A 71 6.65 -7.68 2.88
CA PRO A 71 7.10 -6.39 2.35
C PRO A 71 6.00 -5.47 1.82
N LEU A 72 4.73 -5.92 1.75
CA LEU A 72 3.63 -5.05 1.32
C LEU A 72 3.32 -3.97 2.35
N PHE A 73 3.65 -4.18 3.63
CA PHE A 73 3.33 -3.27 4.72
C PHE A 73 1.89 -2.73 4.61
N VAL A 74 0.92 -3.65 4.47
CA VAL A 74 -0.48 -3.32 4.19
C VAL A 74 -0.98 -2.28 5.21
N GLY A 75 -1.66 -1.25 4.71
CA GLY A 75 -2.17 -0.13 5.53
C GLY A 75 -1.13 0.97 5.83
N GLN A 76 0.16 0.67 5.84
CA GLN A 76 1.21 1.66 6.16
C GLN A 76 1.30 2.77 5.11
N GLY A 77 1.24 2.42 3.83
CA GLY A 77 1.24 3.42 2.75
C GLY A 77 0.01 4.35 2.78
N CYS A 78 -1.13 3.88 3.31
CA CYS A 78 -2.30 4.75 3.52
C CYS A 78 -2.06 5.80 4.61
N CYS A 79 -1.18 5.52 5.56
CA CYS A 79 -0.86 6.38 6.69
C CYS A 79 0.37 7.27 6.46
N ALA A 80 1.04 7.16 5.31
CA ALA A 80 2.14 8.05 4.96
C ALA A 80 1.68 9.52 5.02
N ARG A 81 2.47 10.37 5.70
CA ARG A 81 2.14 11.79 5.97
C ARG A 81 1.71 12.58 4.73
N HIS A 82 2.28 12.24 3.58
CA HIS A 82 2.03 12.92 2.31
C HIS A 82 0.96 12.26 1.44
N ASN A 83 0.32 11.19 1.93
CA ASN A 83 -0.78 10.55 1.23
C ASN A 83 -2.10 11.31 1.44
N ALA A 84 -2.33 12.32 0.59
CA ALA A 84 -3.58 13.06 0.57
C ALA A 84 -4.79 12.21 0.13
N TRP A 85 -4.57 11.05 -0.51
CA TRP A 85 -5.65 10.25 -1.09
C TRP A 85 -6.46 9.50 -0.04
N ARG A 86 -5.93 9.32 1.18
CA ARG A 86 -6.63 8.69 2.30
C ARG A 86 -7.99 9.35 2.59
N GLY A 87 -8.09 10.67 2.44
CA GLY A 87 -9.33 11.43 2.66
C GLY A 87 -10.21 11.61 1.42
N ASP A 88 -9.75 11.13 0.25
CA ASP A 88 -10.38 11.36 -1.05
C ASP A 88 -10.32 10.06 -1.86
N VAL A 89 -10.91 9.00 -1.33
CA VAL A 89 -10.96 7.69 -2.01
C VAL A 89 -11.90 7.80 -3.21
N LYS A 90 -11.35 7.64 -4.40
CA LYS A 90 -12.06 7.72 -5.69
C LYS A 90 -11.25 7.02 -6.77
N GLU A 91 -11.94 6.66 -7.84
CA GLU A 91 -11.33 6.13 -9.05
C GLU A 91 -10.45 7.18 -9.75
N ARG A 92 -9.28 6.74 -10.20
CA ARG A 92 -8.19 7.51 -10.79
C ARG A 92 -7.58 6.68 -11.93
N ASP A 93 -8.38 6.39 -12.94
CA ASP A 93 -7.90 5.80 -14.20
C ASP A 93 -7.25 6.85 -15.09
#